data_AF-P37364-F1
#
_entry.id   AF-P37364-F1
#
_cell.length_a   1.000
_cell.length_b   1.000
_cell.length_c   1.000
_cell.angle_alpha   90.00
_cell.angle_beta   90.00
_cell.angle_gamma   90.00
#
_symmetry.space_group_name_H-M   'P 1'
#
loop_
_entity.id
_entity.type
_entity.pdbx_description
1 polymer ?
#
loop_
_entity_poly.entity_id
_entity_poly.type
_entity_poly.pdbx_seq_one_letter_code
_entity_poly.pdbx_strand_id
1 'polypeptide(L)' 'ATCDILSFQSQWVTPNHAGCALHCVIKGYKGGQCKITVCHCRR' A
#
# COMPACT_ATOMS: atom_id res chain seq x y z
N ALA A 1 -5.98 -5.44 -0.43
CA ALA A 1 -5.20 -4.70 -1.42
C ALA A 1 -3.88 -5.43 -1.64
N THR A 2 -3.68 -6.03 -2.81
CA THR A 2 -2.37 -6.53 -3.24
C THR A 2 -1.60 -5.37 -3.86
N CYS A 3 -0.33 -5.23 -3.52
CA CYS A 3 0.57 -4.28 -4.15
C CYS A 3 1.39 -5.03 -5.18
N ASP A 4 1.40 -4.61 -6.44
CA ASP A 4 2.18 -5.33 -7.45
C ASP A 4 3.68 -4.96 -7.36
N ILE A 5 4.60 -5.94 -7.50
CA ILE A 5 6.05 -5.69 -7.55
C ILE A 5 6.45 -4.85 -8.77
N LEU A 6 5.70 -4.94 -9.88
CA LEU A 6 5.99 -4.20 -11.11
C LEU A 6 5.72 -2.70 -10.94
N SER A 7 4.83 -2.31 -10.01
CA SER A 7 4.59 -0.90 -9.67
C SER A 7 5.68 -0.26 -8.80
N PHE A 8 6.60 -1.02 -8.18
CA PHE A 8 7.80 -0.42 -7.59
C PHE A 8 8.71 0.20 -8.66
N GLN A 9 8.59 -0.24 -9.92
CA GLN A 9 9.37 0.33 -11.03
C GLN A 9 8.82 1.66 -11.55
N SER A 10 7.59 2.07 -11.23
CA SER A 10 7.14 3.42 -11.56
C SER A 10 7.69 4.42 -10.54
N GLN A 11 8.95 4.83 -10.74
CA GLN A 11 9.74 5.77 -9.93
C GLN A 11 9.04 7.10 -9.56
N TRP A 12 7.93 7.45 -10.20
CA TRP A 12 7.33 8.79 -10.12
C TRP A 12 5.99 8.85 -9.39
N VAL A 13 5.21 7.77 -9.44
CA VAL A 13 3.90 7.68 -8.78
C VAL A 13 3.74 6.22 -8.39
N THR A 14 3.92 5.87 -7.12
CA THR A 14 3.53 4.55 -6.60
C THR A 14 2.12 4.69 -5.99
N PRO A 15 1.05 4.75 -6.80
CA PRO A 15 -0.31 4.94 -6.28
C PRO A 15 -0.69 3.83 -5.31
N ASN A 16 -0.04 2.67 -5.37
CA ASN A 16 -0.34 1.52 -4.54
C ASN A 16 0.12 1.64 -3.09
N HIS A 17 1.20 2.36 -2.76
CA HIS A 17 1.54 2.61 -1.34
C HIS A 17 0.52 3.54 -0.70
N ALA A 18 0.16 4.62 -1.40
CA ALA A 18 -0.91 5.52 -0.98
C ALA A 18 -2.26 4.78 -0.94
N GLY A 19 -2.54 3.93 -1.92
CA GLY A 19 -3.75 3.10 -1.99
C GLY A 19 -3.83 2.07 -0.85
N CYS A 20 -2.73 1.39 -0.53
CA CYS A 20 -2.62 0.52 0.63
C CYS A 20 -2.81 1.31 1.93
N ALA A 21 -2.12 2.44 2.09
CA ALA A 21 -2.25 3.30 3.26
C ALA A 21 -3.69 3.79 3.44
N LEU A 22 -4.29 4.34 2.38
CA LEU A 22 -5.68 4.81 2.36
C LEU A 22 -6.66 3.69 2.63
N HIS A 23 -6.51 2.53 1.99
CA HIS A 23 -7.33 1.35 2.24
C HIS A 23 -7.27 0.94 3.72
N CYS A 24 -6.09 0.93 4.33
CA CYS A 24 -5.93 0.63 5.74
C CYS A 24 -6.58 1.70 6.62
N VAL A 25 -6.41 2.99 6.30
CA VAL A 25 -7.07 4.10 7.02
C VAL A 25 -8.58 4.00 6.97
N ILE A 26 -9.16 3.72 5.80
CA ILE A 26 -10.62 3.50 5.64
C ILE A 26 -11.10 2.34 6.50
N LYS A 27 -10.27 1.30 6.67
CA LYS A 27 -10.57 0.15 7.54
C LYS A 27 -10.33 0.42 9.04
N GLY A 28 -9.92 1.63 9.43
CA GLY A 28 -9.70 2.00 10.83
C GLY A 28 -8.30 1.67 11.37
N TYR A 29 -7.33 1.43 10.50
CA TYR A 29 -5.91 1.27 10.88
C TYR A 29 -5.20 2.63 10.82
N LYS A 30 -4.11 2.84 11.59
CA LYS A 30 -3.28 4.06 11.50
C LYS A 30 -2.63 4.26 10.13
N GLY A 31 -2.51 3.21 9.34
CA GLY A 31 -1.98 3.27 7.98
C GLY A 31 -1.62 1.90 7.46
N GLY A 32 -0.98 1.88 6.29
CA GLY A 32 -0.59 0.64 5.61
C GLY A 32 0.71 0.82 4.86
N GLN A 33 1.43 -0.28 4.67
CA GLN A 33 2.63 -0.33 3.85
C GLN A 33 2.67 -1.64 3.07
N CYS A 34 3.13 -1.59 1.82
CA CYS A 34 3.31 -2.80 1.03
C CYS A 34 4.59 -3.52 1.47
N LYS A 35 4.51 -4.82 1.77
CA LYS A 35 5.65 -5.71 1.99
C LYS A 35 5.51 -6.92 1.08
N ILE A 36 6.52 -7.19 0.23
CA ILE A 36 6.58 -8.37 -0.66
C ILE A 36 5.20 -8.64 -1.27
N THR A 37 4.68 -7.65 -2.02
CA THR A 37 3.36 -7.60 -2.67
C THR A 37 2.09 -7.60 -1.81
N VAL A 38 2.20 -7.69 -0.49
CA VAL A 38 1.04 -7.69 0.41
C VAL A 38 0.93 -6.34 1.13
N CYS A 39 -0.26 -5.74 1.10
CA CYS A 39 -0.55 -4.56 1.92
C CYS A 39 -0.68 -4.96 3.40
N HIS A 40 0.29 -4.55 4.21
CA HIS A 40 0.26 -4.71 5.66
C HIS A 40 -0.29 -3.46 6.32
N CYS A 41 -1.49 -3.57 6.89
CA CYS A 41 -2.07 -2.51 7.73
C CYS A 41 -1.43 -2.50 9.12
N ARG A 42 -1.09 -1.30 9.61
CA ARG A 42 -0.56 -1.03 10.95
C ARG A 42 -1.67 -0.42 11.79
N ARG A 43 -2.02 -1.06 12.90
CA ARG A 43 -2.98 -0.48 13.87
C ARG A 43 -2.39 0.78 14.51
#